data_AF-A0A7Y2GH64-F1
#
_entry.id   AF-A0A7Y2GH64-F1
#
_cell.length_a   1.000
_cell.length_b   1.000
_cell.length_c   1.000
_cell.angle_alpha   90.00
_cell.angle_beta   90.00
_cell.angle_gamma   90.00
#
_symmetry.space_group_name_H-M   'P 1'
#
loop_
_entity.id
_entity.type
_entity.pdbx_description
1 polymer ?
#
loop_
_entity_poly.entity_id
_entity_poly.type
_entity_poly.pdbx_seq_one_letter_code
_entity_poly.pdbx_strand_id
1 'polypeptide(L)'
;MKILLLVLLLTGLPASADSNEASTRCSLRSFQAEYRVSAAVFVGEVVKMNESEGKKYFVFKVKKFWKGVRSEHVKVFVRENARFQSPFEEGKTFLVFAKKDDDGVLRDGRCSHSAEIDGTSSTLKDDLEKLGKGKTCIDLAVKGDEVEKSS
;
A
#
# COMPACT_ATOMS: atom_id res chain seq x y z
N MET A 1 -46.47 -47.78 34.16
CA MET A 1 -46.75 -47.13 32.86
C MET A 1 -45.87 -45.89 32.82
N LYS A 2 -44.74 -45.75 32.11
CA LYS A 2 -44.37 -46.06 30.71
C LYS A 2 -45.40 -45.52 29.72
N ILE A 3 -45.00 -44.44 29.01
CA ILE A 3 -45.49 -43.81 27.76
C ILE A 3 -45.34 -42.28 27.93
N LEU A 4 -44.78 -41.48 27.03
CA LEU A 4 -43.98 -41.67 25.82
C LEU A 4 -43.51 -40.26 25.42
N LEU A 5 -42.27 -40.16 24.94
CA LEU A 5 -41.67 -38.97 24.33
C LEU A 5 -42.56 -38.34 23.23
N LEU A 6 -42.57 -37.01 23.10
CA LEU A 6 -42.75 -36.35 21.80
C LEU A 6 -42.13 -34.95 21.73
N VAL A 7 -40.91 -34.93 21.16
CA VAL A 7 -40.36 -33.99 20.17
C VAL A 7 -40.39 -32.48 20.50
N LEU A 8 -39.29 -32.01 21.08
CA LEU A 8 -38.81 -30.62 20.95
C LEU A 8 -37.43 -30.64 20.28
N LEU A 9 -37.42 -30.80 18.95
CA LEU A 9 -36.26 -30.61 18.09
C LEU A 9 -36.65 -29.61 16.99
N LEU A 10 -36.83 -28.34 17.38
CA LEU A 10 -36.61 -27.23 16.45
C LEU A 10 -35.13 -26.88 16.53
N THR A 11 -34.30 -27.70 15.88
CA THR A 11 -32.95 -27.29 15.49
C THR A 11 -33.09 -26.09 14.56
N GLY A 12 -32.77 -24.89 15.06
CA GLY A 12 -32.69 -23.70 14.23
C GLY A 12 -31.70 -23.96 13.10
N LEU A 13 -32.17 -23.82 11.86
CA LEU A 13 -31.28 -23.67 10.71
C LEU A 13 -30.49 -22.37 10.93
N PRO A 14 -29.15 -22.39 11.06
CA PRO A 14 -28.41 -21.18 10.84
C PRO A 14 -28.61 -20.81 9.37
N ALA A 15 -29.36 -19.75 9.12
CA ALA A 15 -29.33 -19.07 7.83
C ALA A 15 -27.90 -18.53 7.66
N SER A 16 -27.07 -19.27 6.95
CA SER A 16 -25.79 -18.77 6.47
C SER A 16 -26.12 -17.62 5.51
N ALA A 17 -26.03 -16.39 6.01
CA ALA A 17 -26.01 -15.22 5.17
C ALA A 17 -24.69 -15.27 4.38
N ASP A 18 -24.75 -15.78 3.15
CA ASP A 18 -23.70 -15.59 2.16
C ASP A 18 -23.61 -14.09 1.89
N SER A 19 -22.70 -13.40 2.60
CA SER A 19 -22.31 -12.05 2.23
C SER A 19 -21.52 -12.15 0.94
N ASN A 20 -22.24 -12.04 -0.18
CA ASN A 20 -21.69 -11.77 -1.50
C ASN A 20 -21.06 -10.36 -1.48
N GLU A 21 -19.90 -10.25 -0.84
CA GLU A 21 -19.01 -9.10 -0.90
C GLU A 21 -18.52 -9.01 -2.34
N ALA A 22 -19.25 -8.27 -3.17
CA ALA A 22 -18.86 -7.97 -4.53
C ALA A 22 -17.47 -7.29 -4.49
N SER A 23 -16.42 -8.08 -4.76
CA SER A 23 -15.06 -7.57 -4.86
C SER A 23 -15.07 -6.47 -5.92
N THR A 24 -14.98 -5.22 -5.48
CA THR A 24 -14.96 -4.08 -6.40
C THR A 24 -13.64 -4.18 -7.16
N ARG A 25 -13.70 -4.71 -8.38
CA ARG A 25 -12.54 -4.88 -9.25
C ARG A 25 -11.96 -3.51 -9.56
N CYS A 26 -10.73 -3.25 -9.11
CA CYS A 26 -9.97 -2.11 -9.59
C CYS A 26 -9.61 -2.33 -11.05
N SER A 27 -9.93 -1.35 -11.90
CA SER A 27 -9.25 -1.21 -13.19
C SER A 27 -7.91 -0.53 -12.92
N LEU A 28 -6.85 -1.33 -12.76
CA LEU A 28 -5.50 -0.80 -12.65
C LEU A 28 -5.14 -0.07 -13.94
N ARG A 29 -4.47 1.08 -13.79
CA ARG A 29 -3.92 1.82 -14.92
C ARG A 29 -2.82 0.99 -15.58
N SER A 30 -2.38 1.38 -16.78
CA SER A 30 -1.11 0.84 -17.28
C SER A 30 0.04 1.33 -16.40
N PHE A 31 1.11 0.54 -16.33
CA PHE A 31 2.35 0.93 -15.62
C PHE A 31 2.81 2.35 -15.99
N GLN A 32 2.86 2.66 -17.29
CA GLN A 32 3.34 3.96 -17.76
C GLN A 32 2.41 5.11 -17.33
N ALA A 33 1.10 4.86 -17.32
CA ALA A 33 0.14 5.84 -16.85
C ALA A 33 0.27 6.05 -15.33
N GLU A 34 0.43 4.99 -14.55
CA GLU A 34 0.63 5.08 -13.09
C GLU A 34 1.93 5.81 -12.76
N TYR A 35 3.06 5.34 -13.31
CA TYR A 35 4.38 5.96 -13.12
C TYR A 35 4.40 7.45 -13.47
N ARG A 36 3.69 7.85 -14.54
CA ARG A 36 3.59 9.25 -14.95
C ARG A 36 2.88 10.09 -13.89
N VAL A 37 1.75 9.63 -13.35
CA VAL A 37 0.95 10.39 -12.38
C VAL A 37 1.46 10.28 -10.94
N SER A 38 2.27 9.27 -10.61
CA SER A 38 2.91 9.17 -9.30
C SER A 38 3.85 10.34 -9.07
N ALA A 39 3.77 10.94 -7.89
CA ALA A 39 4.71 11.95 -7.45
C ALA A 39 5.98 11.30 -6.88
N ALA A 40 5.86 10.13 -6.25
CA ALA A 40 6.99 9.35 -5.75
C ALA A 40 6.83 7.86 -6.11
N VAL A 41 7.94 7.22 -6.46
CA VAL A 41 8.00 5.78 -6.74
C VAL A 41 9.23 5.21 -6.06
N PHE A 42 9.03 4.29 -5.11
CA PHE A 42 10.09 3.76 -4.27
C PHE A 42 9.77 2.37 -3.71
N VAL A 43 10.82 1.65 -3.32
CA VAL A 43 10.75 0.48 -2.45
C VAL A 43 11.18 0.91 -1.06
N GLY A 44 10.35 0.62 -0.06
CA GLY A 44 10.62 0.99 1.32
C GLY A 44 9.95 0.07 2.32
N GLU A 45 10.51 0.03 3.52
CA GLU A 45 9.97 -0.72 4.66
C GLU A 45 9.15 0.21 5.55
N VAL A 46 7.96 -0.22 5.95
CA VAL A 46 7.15 0.54 6.90
C VAL A 46 7.80 0.44 8.27
N VAL A 47 8.32 1.56 8.79
CA VAL A 47 8.97 1.62 10.11
C VAL A 47 8.07 2.21 11.19
N LYS A 48 6.96 2.85 10.79
CA LYS A 48 5.99 3.42 11.71
C LYS A 48 4.63 3.61 11.04
N MET A 49 3.56 3.24 11.74
CA MET A 49 2.19 3.57 11.42
C MET A 49 1.65 4.55 12.47
N ASN A 50 0.93 5.58 12.04
CA ASN A 50 0.16 6.45 12.92
C ASN A 50 -1.26 6.56 12.39
N GLU A 51 -2.23 6.56 13.29
CA GLU A 51 -3.62 6.84 12.97
C GLU A 51 -4.09 8.07 13.75
N SER A 52 -4.72 9.02 13.06
CA SER A 52 -5.25 10.23 13.67
C SER A 52 -6.45 10.70 12.86
N GLU A 53 -7.57 10.97 13.53
CA GLU A 53 -8.81 11.48 12.89
C GLU A 53 -9.28 10.64 11.69
N GLY A 54 -9.17 9.30 11.78
CA GLY A 54 -9.54 8.38 10.70
C GLY A 54 -8.59 8.41 9.48
N LYS A 55 -7.41 9.03 9.63
CA LYS A 55 -6.34 9.05 8.64
C LYS A 55 -5.19 8.16 9.09
N LYS A 56 -4.79 7.20 8.24
CA LYS A 56 -3.59 6.39 8.47
C LYS A 56 -2.40 6.93 7.70
N TYR A 57 -1.30 7.12 8.42
CA TYR A 57 -0.02 7.56 7.88
C TYR A 57 1.02 6.49 8.14
N PHE A 58 1.75 6.14 7.08
CA PHE A 58 2.81 5.15 7.10
C PHE A 58 4.12 5.85 6.79
N VAL A 59 5.11 5.69 7.67
CA VAL A 59 6.47 6.18 7.46
C VAL A 59 7.29 5.03 6.91
N PHE A 60 7.82 5.23 5.72
CA PHE A 60 8.68 4.28 5.03
C PHE A 60 10.14 4.67 5.18
N LYS A 61 10.99 3.72 5.57
CA LYS A 61 12.43 3.81 5.34
C LYS A 61 12.72 3.36 3.92
N VAL A 62 13.15 4.28 3.07
CA VAL A 62 13.34 4.04 1.64
C VAL A 62 14.63 3.26 1.40
N LYS A 63 14.49 2.11 0.72
CA LYS A 63 15.61 1.26 0.28
C LYS A 63 16.10 1.65 -1.12
N LYS A 64 15.16 1.94 -2.02
CA LYS A 64 15.44 2.31 -3.42
C LYS A 64 14.34 3.20 -3.97
N PHE A 65 14.66 4.13 -4.88
CA PHE A 65 13.65 4.99 -5.50
C PHE A 65 13.95 5.32 -6.96
N TRP A 66 12.90 5.66 -7.70
CA TRP A 66 12.97 6.05 -9.10
C TRP A 66 12.45 7.47 -9.32
N LYS A 67 11.52 7.94 -8.47
CA LYS A 67 10.87 9.24 -8.64
C LYS A 67 10.58 9.88 -7.28
N GLY A 68 10.76 11.20 -7.20
CA GLY A 68 10.18 12.05 -6.15
C GLY A 68 10.69 11.93 -4.71
N VAL A 69 11.51 10.94 -4.37
CA VAL A 69 12.07 10.80 -3.02
C VAL A 69 13.20 11.81 -2.80
N ARG A 70 13.17 12.49 -1.65
CA ARG A 70 14.16 13.51 -1.23
C ARG A 70 14.75 13.26 0.16
N SER A 71 14.30 12.22 0.85
CA SER A 71 14.73 11.87 2.20
C SER A 71 14.71 10.35 2.37
N GLU A 72 15.50 9.85 3.31
CA GLU A 72 15.49 8.44 3.72
C GLU A 72 14.12 8.00 4.27
N HIS A 73 13.38 8.92 4.89
CA HIS A 73 12.07 8.64 5.44
C HIS A 73 10.99 9.36 4.64
N VAL A 74 10.01 8.60 4.15
CA VAL A 74 8.89 9.12 3.37
C VAL A 74 7.58 8.79 4.08
N LYS A 75 6.77 9.82 4.37
CA LYS A 75 5.43 9.65 4.93
C LYS A 75 4.42 9.53 3.79
N VAL A 76 3.61 8.48 3.80
CA VAL A 76 2.50 8.26 2.86
C VAL A 76 1.20 8.11 3.63
N PHE A 77 0.18 8.82 3.16
CA PHE A 77 -1.17 8.79 3.70
C PHE A 77 -2.06 7.81 2.92
N VAL A 78 -2.92 7.07 3.61
CA VAL A 78 -3.95 6.23 2.99
C VAL A 78 -5.33 6.57 3.57
N ARG A 79 -6.30 6.78 2.68
CA ARG A 79 -7.72 6.90 3.05
C ARG A 79 -8.37 5.53 3.04
N GLU A 80 -8.60 4.99 4.23
CA GLU A 80 -9.34 3.76 4.41
C GLU A 80 -10.85 4.01 4.48
N ASN A 81 -11.63 2.96 4.23
CA ASN A 81 -13.08 2.94 4.39
C ASN A 81 -13.56 1.49 4.56
N ALA A 82 -14.86 1.30 4.75
CA ALA A 82 -15.47 -0.01 4.92
C ALA A 82 -15.12 -1.03 3.81
N ARG A 83 -14.76 -0.55 2.61
CA ARG A 83 -14.43 -1.40 1.46
C ARG A 83 -12.93 -1.48 1.16
N PHE A 84 -12.08 -0.69 1.83
CA PHE A 84 -10.63 -0.63 1.61
C PHE A 84 -9.88 -0.40 2.90
N GLN A 85 -9.03 -1.35 3.22
CA GLN A 85 -8.00 -1.21 4.23
C GLN A 85 -6.64 -1.23 3.53
N SER A 86 -5.71 -0.41 4.00
CA SER A 86 -4.36 -0.34 3.47
C SER A 86 -3.68 -1.70 3.60
N PRO A 87 -2.93 -2.17 2.60
CA PRO A 87 -2.12 -3.38 2.74
C PRO A 87 -0.82 -3.13 3.53
N PHE A 88 -0.51 -1.88 3.88
CA PHE A 88 0.73 -1.53 4.57
C PHE A 88 0.72 -1.98 6.03
N GLU A 89 1.83 -2.58 6.45
CA GLU A 89 2.05 -3.13 7.79
C GLU A 89 3.49 -2.86 8.23
N GLU A 90 3.70 -2.53 9.51
CA GLU A 90 5.02 -2.29 10.08
C GLU A 90 5.95 -3.51 9.89
N GLY A 91 7.22 -3.26 9.58
CA GLY A 91 8.23 -4.28 9.30
C GLY A 91 8.18 -4.87 7.89
N LYS A 92 7.10 -4.65 7.13
CA LYS A 92 6.99 -5.14 5.75
C LYS A 92 7.53 -4.14 4.73
N THR A 93 8.03 -4.68 3.61
CA THR A 93 8.60 -3.89 2.51
C THR A 93 7.66 -3.87 1.32
N PHE A 94 7.47 -2.69 0.74
CA PHE A 94 6.54 -2.47 -0.39
C PHE A 94 7.22 -1.71 -1.52
N LEU A 95 6.84 -2.04 -2.76
CA LEU A 95 6.90 -1.11 -3.88
C LEU A 95 5.71 -0.15 -3.75
N VAL A 96 5.97 1.15 -3.82
CA VAL A 96 4.97 2.20 -3.57
C VAL A 96 4.91 3.17 -4.75
N PHE A 97 3.71 3.41 -5.26
CA PHE A 97 3.38 4.42 -6.29
C PHE A 97 2.52 5.53 -5.68
N ALA A 98 3.16 6.44 -4.93
CA ALA A 98 2.43 7.51 -4.25
C ALA A 98 2.14 8.71 -5.18
N LYS A 99 0.93 9.25 -5.08
CA LYS A 99 0.48 10.49 -5.74
C LYS A 99 0.49 11.63 -4.73
N LYS A 100 0.51 12.89 -5.17
CA LYS A 100 0.22 14.02 -4.27
C LYS A 100 -1.28 14.25 -4.22
N ASP A 101 -1.80 14.60 -3.05
CA ASP A 101 -3.09 15.28 -2.96
C ASP A 101 -2.94 16.80 -3.20
N ASP A 102 -4.05 17.52 -3.04
CA ASP A 102 -4.14 18.96 -3.29
C ASP A 102 -3.27 19.77 -2.31
N ASP A 103 -2.99 19.22 -1.11
CA ASP A 103 -2.12 19.80 -0.09
C ASP A 103 -0.63 19.42 -0.30
N GLY A 104 -0.33 18.66 -1.37
CA GLY A 104 1.01 18.20 -1.70
C GLY A 104 1.51 17.02 -0.85
N VAL A 105 0.65 16.41 -0.04
CA VAL A 105 0.95 15.24 0.79
C VAL A 105 0.95 13.99 -0.09
N LEU A 106 1.94 13.12 0.12
CA LEU A 106 1.99 11.85 -0.59
C LEU A 106 0.90 10.91 -0.08
N ARG A 107 0.12 10.35 -1.02
CA ARG A 107 -0.95 9.41 -0.76
C ARG A 107 -0.89 8.18 -1.63
N ASP A 108 -1.44 7.09 -1.13
CA ASP A 108 -1.72 5.87 -1.89
C ASP A 108 -3.18 5.43 -1.72
N GLY A 109 -3.64 4.46 -2.51
CA GLY A 109 -5.01 3.97 -2.45
C GLY A 109 -5.23 2.65 -3.19
N ARG A 110 -6.47 2.13 -3.09
CA ARG A 110 -6.87 0.77 -3.53
C ARG A 110 -6.42 0.36 -4.94
N CYS A 111 -6.43 1.28 -5.89
CA CYS A 111 -6.16 0.99 -7.29
C CYS A 111 -4.82 1.59 -7.75
N SER A 112 -3.75 1.29 -7.02
CA SER A 112 -2.38 1.62 -7.39
C SER A 112 -1.59 0.36 -7.76
N HIS A 113 -0.41 0.56 -8.33
CA HIS A 113 0.56 -0.51 -8.56
C HIS A 113 1.37 -0.86 -7.30
N SER A 114 1.04 -0.28 -6.15
CA SER A 114 1.75 -0.58 -4.92
C SER A 114 1.50 -2.03 -4.49
N ALA A 115 2.56 -2.71 -4.08
CA ALA A 115 2.51 -4.12 -3.72
C ALA A 115 3.60 -4.47 -2.70
N GLU A 116 3.30 -5.43 -1.82
CA GLU A 116 4.29 -6.02 -0.91
C GLU A 116 5.35 -6.76 -1.72
N ILE A 117 6.63 -6.57 -1.37
CA ILE A 117 7.76 -7.16 -2.10
C ILE A 117 7.74 -8.69 -2.04
N ASP A 118 7.41 -9.24 -0.88
CA ASP A 118 7.33 -10.70 -0.65
C ASP A 118 5.91 -11.25 -0.88
N GLY A 119 5.01 -10.43 -1.43
CA GLY A 119 3.62 -10.78 -1.67
C GLY A 119 3.38 -11.54 -2.98
N THR A 120 2.10 -11.85 -3.25
CA THR A 120 1.65 -12.63 -4.41
C THR A 120 1.16 -11.77 -5.59
N SER A 121 1.47 -10.47 -5.60
CA SER A 121 1.04 -9.57 -6.68
C SER A 121 1.62 -10.01 -8.03
N SER A 122 0.74 -10.31 -8.99
CA SER A 122 1.13 -10.82 -10.30
C SER A 122 1.87 -9.79 -11.17
N THR A 123 1.75 -8.49 -10.88
CA THR A 123 2.38 -7.42 -11.66
C THR A 123 3.69 -6.91 -11.07
N LEU A 124 4.01 -7.28 -9.82
CA LEU A 124 5.16 -6.72 -9.10
C LEU A 124 6.48 -6.94 -9.85
N LYS A 125 6.72 -8.16 -10.33
CA LYS A 125 7.95 -8.51 -11.04
C LYS A 125 8.10 -7.66 -12.31
N ASP A 126 7.06 -7.61 -13.13
CA ASP A 126 7.04 -6.83 -14.37
C ASP A 126 7.24 -5.33 -14.10
N ASP A 127 6.64 -4.81 -13.03
CA ASP A 127 6.76 -3.40 -12.66
C ASP A 127 8.20 -3.08 -12.20
N LEU A 128 8.82 -3.95 -11.40
CA LEU A 128 10.23 -3.81 -11.00
C LEU A 128 11.18 -3.89 -12.20
N GLU A 129 10.92 -4.79 -13.15
CA GLU A 129 11.71 -4.89 -14.39
C GLU A 129 11.61 -3.62 -15.24
N LYS A 130 10.40 -3.07 -15.41
CA LYS A 130 10.18 -1.80 -16.14
C LYS A 130 10.80 -0.60 -15.43
N LEU A 131 10.83 -0.60 -14.10
CA LEU A 131 11.48 0.44 -13.31
C LEU A 131 13.01 0.40 -13.44
N GLY A 132 13.60 -0.79 -13.61
CA GLY A 132 15.04 -0.99 -13.75
C GLY A 132 15.83 -0.54 -12.51
N LYS A 133 17.07 -0.08 -12.72
CA LYS A 133 17.97 0.31 -11.61
C LYS A 133 17.49 1.61 -10.96
N GLY A 134 17.04 1.52 -9.70
CA GLY A 134 16.73 2.69 -8.88
C GLY A 134 17.94 3.25 -8.13
N LYS A 135 17.75 4.44 -7.56
CA LYS A 135 18.70 5.20 -6.73
C LYS A 135 18.54 4.84 -5.24
N THR A 136 19.58 5.05 -4.45
CA THR A 136 19.56 4.96 -3.00
C THR A 136 19.60 6.36 -2.37
N CYS A 137 19.15 6.51 -1.13
CA CYS A 137 19.21 7.81 -0.44
C CYS A 137 20.65 8.25 -0.15
N ILE A 138 21.62 7.32 -0.14
CA ILE A 138 23.05 7.64 -0.09
C ILE A 138 23.46 8.42 -1.35
N ASP A 139 22.90 8.07 -2.51
CA ASP A 139 23.16 8.79 -3.77
C ASP A 139 22.64 10.24 -3.76
N LEU A 140 21.66 10.55 -2.89
CA LEU A 140 21.18 11.93 -2.69
C LEU A 140 22.16 12.77 -1.87
N ALA A 141 22.78 12.17 -0.85
CA ALA A 141 23.75 12.86 0.01
C ALA A 141 25.02 13.22 -0.76
N VAL A 142 25.57 12.28 -1.55
CA VAL A 142 26.81 12.49 -2.31
C VAL A 142 26.68 13.65 -3.31
N LYS A 143 25.52 13.82 -3.95
CA LYS A 143 25.28 14.95 -4.86
C LYS A 143 25.09 16.29 -4.16
N GLY A 144 24.70 16.31 -2.90
CA GLY A 144 24.62 17.55 -2.11
C GLY A 144 26.02 18.09 -1.81
N ASP A 145 26.94 17.20 -1.42
CA ASP A 145 28.30 17.56 -1.02
C ASP A 145 29.16 18.08 -2.19
N GLU A 146 28.94 17.58 -3.41
CA GLU A 146 29.67 18.07 -4.61
C GLU A 146 29.24 19.49 -5.03
N VAL A 147 27.99 19.88 -4.76
CA VAL A 147 27.49 21.22 -5.06
C VAL A 147 28.05 22.24 -4.05
N GLU A 148 28.19 21.86 -2.78
CA GLU A 148 28.71 22.75 -1.73
C GLU A 148 30.22 23.00 -1.85
N LYS A 149 30.98 22.08 -2.48
CA LYS A 149 32.44 22.23 -2.67
C LYS A 149 32.83 23.03 -3.92
N SER A 150 31.87 23.54 -4.68
CA SER A 150 32.08 24.30 -5.92
C SER A 150 31.57 25.75 -5.88
N SER A 151 31.19 26.24 -4.68
CA SER A 151 30.82 27.64 -4.43
C SER A 151 31.84 28.36 -3.55
#